data_AF-A0A1G3TGN0-F1
#
_entry.id   AF-A0A1G3TGN0-F1
#
_cell.length_a   1.000
_cell.length_b   1.000
_cell.length_c   1.000
_cell.angle_alpha   90.00
_cell.angle_beta   90.00
_cell.angle_gamma   90.00
#
_symmetry.space_group_name_H-M   'P 1'
#
loop_
_entity.id
_entity.type
_entity.pdbx_description
1 polymer ?
#
loop_
_entity_poly.entity_id
_entity_poly.type
_entity_poly.pdbx_seq_one_letter_code
_entity_poly.pdbx_strand_id
1 'polypeptide(L)'
;MKYIILILFFAASLFACTGDCMSCHPKLVPTINEDLRHKPMLTCINCHLSDPNKMADCGADCFACHPMSKIYKAKVKEHDVIGECRDCHVGVKEKLFDVATSFNQSHIESLKDYLIK
;
A
#
# COMPACT_ATOMS: atom_id res chain seq x y z
N MET A 1 -9.71 -28.90 24.29
CA MET A 1 -10.21 -28.54 22.93
C MET A 1 -11.04 -27.25 22.91
N LYS A 2 -12.01 -27.07 23.83
CA LYS A 2 -12.84 -25.84 23.93
C LYS A 2 -12.04 -24.52 23.97
N TYR A 3 -10.96 -24.47 24.76
CA TYR A 3 -10.09 -23.28 24.84
C TYR A 3 -9.22 -23.07 23.59
N ILE A 4 -8.80 -24.16 22.93
CA ILE A 4 -8.02 -24.08 21.69
C ILE A 4 -8.88 -23.48 20.57
N ILE A 5 -10.15 -23.90 20.46
CA ILE A 5 -11.11 -23.32 19.51
C ILE A 5 -11.33 -21.83 19.80
N LEU A 6 -11.44 -21.46 21.08
CA LEU A 6 -11.66 -20.08 21.49
C LEU A 6 -10.43 -19.19 21.22
N ILE A 7 -9.23 -19.71 21.43
CA ILE A 7 -7.96 -19.05 21.08
C ILE A 7 -7.80 -18.92 19.56
N LEU A 8 -8.17 -19.95 18.78
CA LEU A 8 -8.16 -19.89 17.31
C LEU A 8 -9.13 -18.84 16.76
N PHE A 9 -10.33 -18.75 17.34
CA PHE A 9 -11.33 -17.77 16.95
C PHE A 9 -10.87 -16.34 17.28
N PHE A 10 -10.25 -16.15 18.44
CA PHE A 10 -9.67 -14.86 18.83
C PHE A 10 -8.48 -14.48 17.94
N ALA A 11 -7.59 -15.43 17.64
CA ALA A 11 -6.46 -15.20 16.75
C ALA A 11 -6.90 -14.81 15.33
N ALA A 12 -7.93 -15.47 14.78
CA ALA A 12 -8.49 -15.12 13.47
C ALA A 12 -9.06 -13.69 13.42
N SER A 13 -9.64 -13.21 14.53
CA SER A 13 -10.16 -11.83 14.62
C SER A 13 -9.06 -10.76 14.66
N LEU A 14 -7.85 -11.10 15.12
CA LEU A 14 -6.70 -10.17 15.10
C LEU A 14 -6.13 -9.94 13.70
N PHE A 15 -6.47 -10.82 12.74
CA PHE A 15 -6.09 -10.71 11.33
C PHE A 15 -7.29 -10.36 10.44
N ALA A 16 -8.44 -9.99 11.03
CA ALA A 16 -9.59 -9.54 10.26
C ALA A 16 -9.32 -8.13 9.71
N CYS A 17 -8.93 -8.09 8.45
CA CYS A 17 -8.66 -6.85 7.73
C CYS A 17 -9.96 -6.15 7.32
N THR A 18 -9.94 -4.82 7.39
CA THR A 18 -11.10 -3.97 7.11
C THR A 18 -10.80 -3.04 5.94
N GLY A 19 -11.85 -2.48 5.33
CA GLY A 19 -11.72 -1.39 4.36
C GLY A 19 -11.26 -0.06 4.98
N ASP A 20 -10.88 -0.05 6.26
CA ASP A 20 -10.27 1.10 6.93
C ASP A 20 -8.75 1.10 6.72
N CYS A 21 -8.31 1.84 5.71
CA CYS A 21 -6.89 2.00 5.39
C CYS A 21 -6.08 2.60 6.55
N MET A 22 -6.70 3.37 7.45
CA MET A 22 -6.00 4.06 8.53
C MET A 22 -5.58 3.11 9.65
N SER A 23 -6.27 1.98 9.81
CA SER A 23 -5.91 0.93 10.78
C SER A 23 -4.47 0.42 10.59
N CYS A 24 -4.04 0.31 9.32
CA CYS A 24 -2.69 -0.11 8.94
C CYS A 24 -1.71 1.06 8.77
N HIS A 25 -2.22 2.29 8.64
CA HIS A 25 -1.45 3.51 8.48
C HIS A 25 -1.62 4.49 9.66
N PRO A 26 -1.34 4.07 10.91
CA PRO A 26 -1.64 4.88 12.10
C PRO A 26 -0.84 6.20 12.16
N LYS A 27 0.35 6.24 11.54
CA LYS A 27 1.17 7.46 11.46
C LYS A 27 0.58 8.56 10.59
N LEU A 28 -0.30 8.19 9.64
CA LEU A 28 -0.97 9.13 8.75
C LEU A 28 -2.23 9.73 9.39
N VAL A 29 -2.82 9.08 10.39
CA VAL A 29 -4.02 9.55 11.09
C VAL A 29 -3.95 11.02 11.51
N PRO A 30 -2.89 11.50 12.19
CA PRO A 30 -2.82 12.89 12.61
C PRO A 30 -2.64 13.91 11.48
N THR A 31 -2.25 13.49 10.27
CA THR A 31 -1.85 14.39 9.18
C THR A 31 -2.62 14.16 7.87
N ILE A 32 -3.60 13.27 7.85
CA ILE A 32 -4.27 12.81 6.61
C ILE A 32 -5.05 13.94 5.91
N ASN A 33 -5.45 14.97 6.63
CA ASN A 33 -6.23 16.07 6.08
C ASN A 33 -5.33 17.08 5.34
N GLU A 34 -4.09 17.20 5.79
CA GLU A 34 -3.02 18.07 5.28
C GLU A 34 -2.17 17.37 4.21
N ASP A 35 -2.01 16.05 4.31
CA ASP A 35 -1.26 15.24 3.35
C ASP A 35 -2.06 15.01 2.07
N LEU A 36 -1.90 15.91 1.11
CA LEU A 36 -2.57 15.84 -0.19
C LEU A 36 -2.25 14.55 -0.97
N ARG A 37 -1.11 13.89 -0.71
CA ARG A 37 -0.69 12.67 -1.41
C ARG A 37 -1.44 11.45 -0.87
N HIS A 38 -1.73 11.41 0.43
CA HIS A 38 -2.44 10.30 1.07
C HIS A 38 -3.93 10.57 1.29
N LYS A 39 -4.39 11.83 1.18
CA LYS A 39 -5.81 12.23 1.28
C LYS A 39 -6.78 11.40 0.43
N PRO A 40 -6.43 10.91 -0.79
CA PRO A 40 -7.30 10.01 -1.54
C PRO A 40 -7.71 8.73 -0.80
N MET A 41 -6.95 8.28 0.21
CA MET A 41 -7.31 7.12 1.04
C MET A 41 -8.68 7.30 1.73
N LEU A 42 -9.07 8.54 2.06
CA LEU A 42 -10.37 8.83 2.64
C LEU A 42 -11.52 8.47 1.68
N THR A 43 -11.30 8.58 0.36
CA THR A 43 -12.29 8.19 -0.64
C THR A 43 -12.47 6.68 -0.72
N CYS A 44 -11.39 5.91 -0.53
CA CYS A 44 -11.42 4.46 -0.46
C CYS A 44 -12.26 4.01 0.75
N ILE A 45 -12.01 4.63 1.91
CA ILE A 45 -12.73 4.34 3.16
C ILE A 45 -14.22 4.60 2.98
N ASN A 46 -14.63 5.69 2.32
CA ASN A 46 -16.05 6.00 2.09
C ASN A 46 -16.81 4.86 1.39
N CYS A 47 -16.18 4.13 0.48
CA CYS A 47 -16.83 3.04 -0.25
C CYS A 47 -16.59 1.65 0.35
N HIS A 48 -15.41 1.43 0.95
CA HIS A 48 -14.98 0.11 1.39
C HIS A 48 -15.12 -0.14 2.90
N LEU A 49 -15.31 0.89 3.71
CA LEU A 49 -15.53 0.75 5.15
C LEU A 49 -16.80 -0.05 5.47
N SER A 50 -17.84 0.14 4.66
CA SER A 50 -19.16 -0.49 4.84
C SER A 50 -19.19 -1.99 4.52
N ASP A 51 -18.18 -2.50 3.80
CA ASP A 51 -18.08 -3.91 3.43
C ASP A 51 -16.62 -4.39 3.57
N PRO A 52 -16.17 -4.65 4.82
CA PRO A 52 -14.81 -5.11 5.11
C PRO A 52 -14.42 -6.36 4.30
N ASN A 53 -15.39 -7.22 3.99
CA ASN A 53 -15.17 -8.47 3.24
C ASN A 53 -14.79 -8.23 1.78
N LYS A 54 -15.00 -7.03 1.24
CA LYS A 54 -14.56 -6.65 -0.12
C LYS A 54 -13.12 -6.16 -0.18
N MET A 55 -12.46 -5.99 0.97
CA MET A 55 -11.03 -5.72 1.10
C MET A 55 -10.39 -6.81 1.95
N ALA A 56 -10.10 -7.96 1.32
CA ALA A 56 -9.41 -9.06 1.98
C ALA A 56 -7.91 -8.76 2.07
N ASP A 57 -7.38 -8.90 3.29
CA ASP A 57 -5.97 -8.86 3.67
C ASP A 57 -5.25 -7.50 3.69
N CYS A 58 -4.51 -7.29 4.77
CA CYS A 58 -3.68 -6.12 5.05
C CYS A 58 -2.25 -6.44 4.63
N GLY A 59 -1.75 -5.73 3.62
CA GLY A 59 -0.33 -5.55 3.38
C GLY A 59 0.03 -4.09 3.64
N ALA A 60 1.31 -3.78 3.88
CA ALA A 60 1.78 -2.39 3.86
C ALA A 60 1.52 -1.71 2.49
N ASP A 61 1.28 -2.52 1.45
CA ASP A 61 0.90 -2.08 0.11
C ASP A 61 -0.43 -2.72 -0.29
N CYS A 62 -1.41 -1.91 -0.72
CA CYS A 62 -2.70 -2.35 -1.26
C CYS A 62 -2.55 -3.37 -2.41
N PHE A 63 -1.42 -3.29 -3.11
CA PHE A 63 -1.09 -4.06 -4.30
C PHE A 63 -0.55 -5.46 -4.01
N ALA A 64 -0.19 -5.74 -2.75
CA ALA A 64 0.22 -7.09 -2.34
C ALA A 64 -0.94 -8.10 -2.50
N CYS A 65 -2.17 -7.65 -2.26
CA CYS A 65 -3.37 -8.48 -2.30
C CYS A 65 -4.22 -8.23 -3.56
N HIS A 66 -4.21 -7.01 -4.11
CA HIS A 66 -4.97 -6.66 -5.31
C HIS A 66 -4.08 -6.39 -6.53
N PRO A 67 -4.03 -7.29 -7.53
CA PRO A 67 -3.39 -6.98 -8.81
C PRO A 67 -4.18 -5.90 -9.55
N MET A 68 -3.48 -4.94 -10.15
CA MET A 68 -4.05 -3.83 -10.93
C MET A 68 -5.10 -4.25 -11.94
N SER A 69 -4.85 -5.36 -12.63
CA SER A 69 -5.75 -5.90 -13.64
C SER A 69 -7.15 -6.20 -13.09
N LYS A 70 -7.26 -6.64 -11.83
CA LYS A 70 -8.56 -6.89 -11.18
C LYS A 70 -9.24 -5.59 -10.77
N ILE A 71 -8.49 -4.61 -10.27
CA ILE A 71 -9.00 -3.30 -9.87
C ILE A 71 -9.60 -2.56 -11.07
N TYR A 72 -8.86 -2.50 -12.18
CA TYR A 72 -9.29 -1.81 -13.40
C TYR A 72 -10.42 -2.52 -14.14
N LYS A 73 -10.55 -3.85 -13.99
CA LYS A 73 -11.64 -4.62 -14.61
C LYS A 73 -13.03 -4.14 -14.19
N ALA A 74 -13.16 -3.63 -12.97
CA ALA A 74 -14.43 -3.11 -12.45
C ALA A 74 -14.88 -1.81 -13.12
N LYS A 75 -13.97 -1.09 -13.82
CA LYS A 75 -14.25 0.19 -14.51
C LYS A 75 -14.91 1.25 -13.61
N VAL A 76 -14.54 1.26 -12.33
CA VAL A 76 -14.94 2.30 -11.37
C VAL A 76 -14.01 3.49 -11.57
N LYS A 77 -14.56 4.66 -11.88
CA LYS A 77 -13.77 5.86 -12.20
C LYS A 77 -12.87 6.27 -11.04
N GLU A 78 -13.36 6.12 -9.82
CA GLU A 78 -12.65 6.42 -8.58
C GLU A 78 -11.39 5.56 -8.42
N HIS A 79 -11.30 4.41 -9.10
CA HIS A 79 -10.09 3.57 -9.10
C HIS A 79 -8.95 4.15 -9.95
N ASP A 80 -9.14 5.22 -10.72
CA ASP A 80 -8.07 5.81 -11.51
C ASP A 80 -6.92 6.35 -10.63
N VAL A 81 -7.26 6.86 -9.43
CA VAL A 81 -6.27 7.38 -8.45
C VAL A 81 -5.27 6.32 -7.99
N ILE A 82 -5.64 5.05 -8.10
CA ILE A 82 -4.84 3.92 -7.65
C ILE A 82 -3.53 3.80 -8.45
N GLY A 83 -3.49 4.31 -9.68
CA GLY A 83 -2.27 4.39 -10.49
C GLY A 83 -1.17 5.19 -9.81
N GLU A 84 -1.52 6.35 -9.24
CA GLU A 84 -0.56 7.23 -8.54
C GLU A 84 0.00 6.58 -7.28
N CYS A 85 -0.86 5.87 -6.54
CA CYS A 85 -0.46 5.10 -5.36
C CYS A 85 0.56 4.01 -5.75
N ARG A 86 0.30 3.27 -6.83
CA ARG A 86 1.19 2.20 -7.33
C ARG A 86 2.55 2.75 -7.70
N ASP A 87 2.60 3.88 -8.39
CA ASP A 87 3.86 4.43 -8.89
C ASP A 87 4.85 4.75 -7.77
N CYS A 88 4.35 5.22 -6.62
CA CYS A 88 5.18 5.47 -5.44
C CYS A 88 5.46 4.20 -4.61
N HIS A 89 4.43 3.38 -4.34
CA HIS A 89 4.56 2.23 -3.43
C HIS A 89 5.23 1.01 -4.07
N VAL A 90 5.05 0.81 -5.37
CA VAL A 90 5.53 -0.37 -6.11
C VAL A 90 6.51 0.03 -7.21
N GLY A 91 6.15 1.06 -7.98
CA GLY A 91 6.90 1.47 -9.17
C GLY A 91 8.34 1.89 -8.86
N VAL A 92 8.60 2.50 -7.71
CA VAL A 92 9.97 2.85 -7.28
C VAL A 92 10.82 1.60 -7.11
N LYS A 93 10.28 0.56 -6.45
CA LYS A 93 10.97 -0.71 -6.24
C LYS A 93 11.21 -1.41 -7.57
N GLU A 94 10.20 -1.49 -8.43
CA GLU A 94 10.33 -2.11 -9.76
C GLU A 94 11.39 -1.41 -10.62
N LYS A 95 11.43 -0.08 -10.61
CA LYS A 95 12.45 0.71 -11.32
C LYS A 95 13.87 0.48 -10.79
N LEU A 96 14.03 0.24 -9.49
CA LEU A 96 15.34 -0.07 -8.89
C LEU A 96 15.88 -1.42 -9.36
N PHE A 97 15.00 -2.37 -9.64
CA PHE A 97 15.37 -3.72 -10.11
C PHE A 97 15.18 -3.91 -11.63
N ASP A 98 14.84 -2.85 -12.35
CA ASP A 98 14.72 -2.88 -13.80
C ASP A 98 16.11 -2.97 -14.42
N VAL A 99 16.43 -4.15 -14.97
CA VAL A 99 17.72 -4.44 -15.60
C VAL A 99 17.94 -3.54 -16.82
N ALA A 100 16.87 -3.06 -17.47
CA ALA A 100 16.99 -2.13 -18.60
C ALA A 100 17.54 -0.75 -18.21
N THR A 101 17.34 -0.31 -16.96
CA THR A 101 17.86 0.96 -16.41
C THR A 101 19.12 0.77 -15.56
N SER A 102 19.59 -0.47 -15.38
CA SER A 102 20.73 -0.83 -14.52
C SER A 102 22.12 -0.52 -15.09
N PHE A 103 22.22 0.04 -16.30
CA PHE A 103 23.50 0.37 -16.90
C PHE A 103 24.25 1.42 -16.05
N ASN A 104 25.44 1.05 -15.56
CA ASN A 104 26.43 1.94 -14.94
C ASN A 104 26.12 2.57 -13.57
N GLN A 105 25.29 1.95 -12.72
CA GLN A 105 25.10 2.40 -11.33
C GLN A 105 26.34 2.26 -10.43
N SER A 106 27.41 1.62 -10.90
CA SER A 106 28.71 1.55 -10.21
C SER A 106 29.60 2.78 -10.43
N HIS A 107 29.18 3.73 -11.27
CA HIS A 107 29.99 4.89 -11.67
C HIS A 107 29.49 6.23 -11.07
N ILE A 108 28.76 6.16 -9.96
CA ILE A 108 28.36 7.35 -9.19
C ILE A 108 29.57 7.84 -8.38
N GLU A 109 29.89 9.12 -8.54
CA GLU A 109 30.91 9.84 -7.77
C GLU A 109 30.68 9.55 -6.27
N SER A 110 31.70 9.07 -5.57
CA SER A 110 31.52 8.67 -4.18
C SER A 110 31.23 9.92 -3.33
N LEU A 111 30.57 9.74 -2.19
CA LEU A 111 30.36 10.84 -1.24
C LEU A 111 31.68 11.53 -0.86
N LYS A 112 32.78 10.77 -0.83
CA LYS A 112 34.13 11.30 -0.61
C LYS A 112 34.58 12.22 -1.76
N ASP A 113 34.33 11.84 -3.00
CA ASP A 113 34.72 12.62 -4.18
C ASP A 113 33.92 13.93 -4.26
N TYR A 114 32.62 13.91 -3.90
CA TYR A 114 31.78 15.11 -3.79
C TYR A 114 32.25 16.09 -2.71
N LEU A 115 32.71 15.58 -1.56
CA LEU A 115 33.11 16.40 -0.41
C LEU A 115 34.51 17.03 -0.55
N ILE A 116 35.30 16.62 -1.55
CA ILE A 116 36.65 17.14 -1.81
C ILE A 116 36.62 18.21 -2.92
N LYS A 117 35.48 18.42 -3.57
CA LYS A 117 35.24 19.48 -4.55
C LYS A 117 34.83 20.79 -3.88
#